data_AF-A0A9D2QJB7-F1
#
_entry.id   AF-A0A9D2QJB7-F1
#
_cell.length_a   1.000
_cell.length_b   1.000
_cell.length_c   1.000
_cell.angle_alpha   90.00
_cell.angle_beta   90.00
_cell.angle_gamma   90.00
#
_symmetry.space_group_name_H-M   'P 1'
#
loop_
_entity.id
_entity.type
_entity.pdbx_description
1 polymer ?
#
loop_
_entity_poly.entity_id
_entity_poly.type
_entity_poly.pdbx_seq_one_letter_code
_entity_poly.pdbx_strand_id
1 'polypeptide(L)'
;MPHVLRMKDGKLITPFDLDDVLEAVEEYAGDEVRQYLEENLSDTVNLEKELDGMYREHEEELERQGDHQRALLNEIREEAESLGVLLDAPRLDRKKLKQTAENIWRMCYREL
;
A
#
# COMPACT_ATOMS: atom_id res chain seq x y z
N MET A 1 -13.29 -12.39 -16.67
CA MET A 1 -14.40 -12.78 -17.56
C MET A 1 -14.59 -14.28 -17.39
N PRO A 2 -15.82 -14.79 -17.24
CA PRO A 2 -16.02 -16.23 -17.10
C PRO A 2 -15.56 -16.93 -18.38
N HIS A 3 -14.63 -17.86 -18.23
CA HIS A 3 -14.17 -18.70 -19.33
C HIS A 3 -15.13 -19.89 -19.46
N VAL A 4 -15.51 -20.24 -20.69
CA VAL A 4 -16.31 -21.45 -20.95
C VAL A 4 -15.37 -22.52 -21.48
N LEU A 5 -15.26 -23.65 -20.77
CA LEU A 5 -14.42 -24.77 -21.15
C LEU A 5 -15.29 -25.89 -21.71
N ARG A 6 -14.89 -26.45 -22.85
CA ARG A 6 -15.55 -27.61 -23.47
C ARG A 6 -14.78 -28.88 -23.15
N MET A 7 -15.44 -29.82 -22.49
CA MET A 7 -14.90 -31.11 -22.09
C MET A 7 -14.85 -32.09 -23.27
N LYS A 8 -14.14 -33.21 -23.09
CA LYS A 8 -13.92 -34.22 -24.14
C LYS A 8 -15.20 -34.91 -24.64
N ASP A 9 -16.21 -34.98 -23.79
CA ASP A 9 -17.55 -35.51 -24.09
C ASP A 9 -18.51 -34.46 -24.67
N GLY A 10 -18.04 -33.21 -24.84
CA GLY A 10 -18.84 -32.09 -25.32
C GLY A 10 -19.60 -31.33 -24.22
N LYS A 11 -19.55 -31.76 -22.96
CA LYS A 11 -20.11 -31.01 -21.82
C LYS A 11 -19.41 -29.66 -21.71
N LEU A 12 -20.16 -28.63 -21.36
CA LEU A 12 -19.63 -27.29 -21.13
C LEU A 12 -19.58 -27.04 -19.62
N ILE A 13 -18.44 -26.52 -19.14
CA ILE A 13 -18.30 -26.03 -17.77
C ILE A 13 -17.93 -24.55 -17.81
N THR A 14 -18.37 -23.81 -16.79
CA THR A 14 -18.07 -22.38 -16.63
C THR A 14 -17.44 -22.21 -15.24
N PRO A 15 -16.12 -22.40 -15.11
CA PRO A 15 -15.42 -22.20 -13.86
C PRO A 15 -15.43 -20.73 -13.44
N PHE A 16 -15.63 -20.50 -12.15
CA PHE A 16 -15.51 -19.23 -11.46
C PHE A 16 -14.16 -19.10 -10.74
N ASP A 17 -13.58 -20.21 -10.29
CA ASP A 17 -12.26 -20.26 -9.66
C ASP A 17 -11.43 -21.49 -10.11
N LEU A 18 -10.26 -21.66 -9.48
CA LEU A 18 -9.36 -22.78 -9.77
C LEU A 18 -9.92 -24.12 -9.26
N ASP A 19 -10.68 -24.11 -8.18
CA ASP A 19 -11.24 -25.32 -7.58
C ASP A 19 -12.28 -25.94 -8.53
N ASP A 20 -13.11 -25.12 -9.18
CA ASP A 20 -14.03 -25.56 -10.25
C ASP A 20 -13.30 -26.27 -11.40
N VAL A 21 -12.09 -25.82 -11.74
CA VAL A 21 -11.27 -26.46 -12.79
C VAL A 21 -10.64 -27.75 -12.29
N LEU A 22 -10.15 -27.79 -11.05
CA LEU A 22 -9.56 -28.98 -10.44
C LEU A 22 -10.60 -30.09 -10.23
N GLU A 23 -11.85 -29.77 -9.89
CA GLU A 23 -12.96 -30.73 -9.81
C GLU A 23 -13.23 -31.35 -11.20
N ALA A 24 -13.22 -30.55 -12.26
CA ALA A 24 -13.35 -31.07 -13.62
C ALA A 24 -12.14 -31.92 -14.04
N VAL A 25 -10.92 -31.58 -13.60
CA VAL A 25 -9.75 -32.44 -13.81
C VAL A 25 -9.93 -33.78 -13.10
N GLU A 26 -10.45 -33.80 -11.88
CA GLU A 26 -10.74 -35.04 -11.15
C GLU A 26 -11.74 -35.92 -11.91
N GLU A 27 -12.87 -35.33 -12.33
CA GLU A 27 -13.95 -36.03 -13.05
C GLU A 27 -13.45 -36.68 -14.36
N TYR A 28 -12.54 -35.99 -15.09
CA TYR A 28 -12.16 -36.39 -16.45
C TYR A 28 -10.78 -37.01 -16.59
N ALA A 29 -9.86 -36.74 -15.68
CA ALA A 29 -8.45 -37.14 -15.70
C ALA A 29 -8.01 -37.89 -14.42
N GLY A 30 -8.83 -37.91 -13.37
CA GLY A 30 -8.59 -38.64 -12.13
C GLY A 30 -7.85 -37.83 -11.05
N ASP A 31 -7.94 -38.35 -9.83
CA ASP A 31 -7.46 -37.68 -8.60
C ASP A 31 -5.94 -37.46 -8.59
N GLU A 32 -5.14 -38.38 -9.14
CA GLU A 32 -3.68 -38.22 -9.22
C GLU A 32 -3.27 -36.99 -10.04
N VAL A 33 -4.01 -36.69 -11.12
CA VAL A 33 -3.75 -35.52 -11.97
C VAL A 33 -4.22 -34.24 -11.27
N ARG A 34 -5.38 -34.29 -10.60
CA ARG A 34 -5.88 -33.20 -9.76
C ARG A 34 -4.84 -32.84 -8.70
N GLN A 35 -4.37 -33.81 -7.92
CA GLN A 35 -3.43 -33.59 -6.84
C GLN A 35 -2.09 -33.03 -7.35
N TYR A 36 -1.55 -33.56 -8.46
CA TYR A 36 -0.33 -33.01 -9.06
C TYR A 36 -0.48 -31.54 -9.44
N LEU A 37 -1.61 -31.16 -10.07
CA LEU A 37 -1.86 -29.77 -10.44
C LEU A 37 -2.09 -28.89 -9.21
N GLU A 38 -2.85 -29.35 -8.22
CA GLU A 38 -3.13 -28.63 -6.98
C GLU A 38 -1.83 -28.30 -6.22
N GLU A 39 -0.94 -29.28 -6.07
CA GLU A 39 0.38 -29.09 -5.44
C GLU A 39 1.21 -28.04 -6.19
N ASN A 40 1.27 -28.10 -7.53
CA ASN A 40 2.08 -27.17 -8.33
C ASN A 40 1.44 -25.76 -8.48
N LEU A 41 0.12 -25.64 -8.34
CA LEU A 41 -0.59 -24.35 -8.40
C LEU A 41 -0.68 -23.67 -7.04
N SER A 42 -0.55 -24.43 -5.94
CA SER A 42 -0.54 -23.89 -4.58
C SER A 42 0.53 -22.81 -4.35
N ASP A 43 1.68 -22.93 -5.02
CA ASP A 43 2.74 -21.93 -5.00
C ASP A 43 2.28 -20.58 -5.57
N THR A 44 1.42 -20.59 -6.60
CA THR A 44 0.90 -19.37 -7.21
C THR A 44 -0.05 -18.64 -6.26
N VAL A 45 -0.93 -19.38 -5.59
CA VAL A 45 -1.85 -18.83 -4.58
C VAL A 45 -1.08 -18.27 -3.38
N ASN A 46 -0.01 -18.94 -2.96
CA ASN A 46 0.85 -18.44 -1.89
C ASN A 46 1.59 -17.16 -2.30
N LEU A 47 2.08 -17.10 -3.53
CA LEU A 47 2.75 -15.92 -4.08
C LEU A 47 1.79 -14.72 -4.18
N GLU A 48 0.54 -14.93 -4.61
CA GLU A 48 -0.49 -13.89 -4.63
C GLU A 48 -0.74 -13.32 -3.22
N LYS A 49 -0.87 -14.19 -2.21
CA LYS A 49 -1.03 -13.76 -0.80
C LYS A 49 0.17 -12.98 -0.28
N GLU A 50 1.38 -13.38 -0.64
CA GLU A 50 2.61 -12.67 -0.26
C GLU A 50 2.66 -11.28 -0.92
N LEU A 51 2.32 -11.18 -2.20
CA LEU A 51 2.21 -9.91 -2.91
C LEU A 51 1.16 -8.99 -2.28
N ASP A 52 -0.04 -9.51 -1.99
CA ASP A 52 -1.10 -8.75 -1.32
C ASP A 52 -0.64 -8.24 0.07
N GLY A 53 0.11 -9.07 0.80
CA GLY A 53 0.73 -8.68 2.06
C GLY A 53 1.71 -7.52 1.88
N MET A 54 2.66 -7.65 0.94
CA MET A 54 3.62 -6.60 0.64
C MET A 54 2.96 -5.29 0.20
N TYR A 55 1.92 -5.35 -0.63
CA TYR A 55 1.20 -4.15 -1.06
C TYR A 55 0.54 -3.43 0.12
N ARG A 56 -0.06 -4.19 1.05
CA ARG A 56 -0.68 -3.61 2.24
C ARG A 56 0.36 -2.94 3.14
N GLU A 57 1.48 -3.62 3.42
CA GLU A 57 2.56 -3.05 4.23
C GLU A 57 3.13 -1.78 3.59
N HIS A 58 3.28 -1.78 2.26
CA HIS A 58 3.74 -0.62 1.53
C HIS A 58 2.74 0.54 1.58
N GLU A 59 1.43 0.27 1.48
CA GLU A 59 0.39 1.28 1.63
C GLU A 59 0.38 1.90 3.04
N GLU A 60 0.51 1.07 4.08
CA GLU A 60 0.61 1.52 5.46
C GLU A 60 1.87 2.38 5.71
N GLU A 61 3.03 2.01 5.13
CA GLU A 61 4.25 2.82 5.21
C GLU A 61 4.07 4.18 4.50
N LEU A 62 3.47 4.20 3.31
CA LEU A 62 3.18 5.45 2.61
C LEU A 62 2.22 6.35 3.40
N GLU A 63 1.19 5.77 4.02
CA GLU A 63 0.27 6.53 4.86
C GLU A 63 0.99 7.12 6.07
N ARG A 64 1.81 6.33 6.78
CA ARG A 64 2.63 6.80 7.89
C ARG A 64 3.59 7.92 7.48
N GLN A 65 4.24 7.80 6.33
CA GLN A 65 5.11 8.85 5.80
C GLN A 65 4.32 10.12 5.48
N GLY A 66 3.13 9.97 4.87
CA GLY A 66 2.23 11.08 4.59
C GLY A 66 1.74 11.78 5.86
N ASP A 67 1.39 11.04 6.90
CA ASP A 67 1.03 11.58 8.22
C ASP A 67 2.19 12.32 8.87
N HIS A 68 3.38 11.72 8.85
CA HIS A 68 4.59 12.33 9.37
C HIS A 68 4.92 13.66 8.67
N GLN A 69 4.91 13.67 7.33
CA GLN A 69 5.13 14.89 6.53
C GLN A 69 4.07 15.96 6.80
N ARG A 70 2.79 15.57 6.91
CA ARG A 70 1.70 16.50 7.25
C ARG A 70 1.90 17.12 8.64
N ALA A 71 2.32 16.33 9.62
CA ALA A 71 2.60 16.80 10.97
C ALA A 71 3.74 17.84 10.95
N LEU A 72 4.87 17.51 10.32
CA LEU A 72 5.99 18.43 10.16
C LEU A 72 5.58 19.73 9.47
N LEU A 73 4.85 19.65 8.35
CA LEU A 73 4.42 20.83 7.61
C LEU A 73 3.49 21.72 8.44
N ASN A 74 2.65 21.13 9.29
CA ASN A 74 1.84 21.89 10.25
C ASN A 74 2.73 22.59 11.30
N GLU A 75 3.75 21.93 11.85
CA GLU A 75 4.69 22.56 12.79
C GLU A 75 5.43 23.74 12.14
N ILE A 76 5.91 23.55 10.90
CA ILE A 76 6.56 24.62 10.13
C ILE A 76 5.59 25.78 9.89
N ARG A 77 4.33 25.48 9.56
CA ARG A 77 3.29 26.50 9.34
C ARG A 77 3.06 27.32 10.61
N GLU A 78 2.90 26.67 11.77
CA GLU A 78 2.67 27.35 13.05
C GLU A 78 3.85 28.26 13.45
N GLU A 79 5.09 27.79 13.24
CA GLU A 79 6.28 28.58 13.51
C GLU A 79 6.41 29.76 12.52
N ALA A 80 6.03 29.57 11.26
CA ALA A 80 5.98 30.63 10.25
C ALA A 80 4.89 31.67 10.53
N GLU A 81 3.71 31.25 10.99
CA GLU A 81 2.65 32.15 11.46
C GLU A 81 3.13 32.99 12.66
N SER A 82 3.83 32.34 13.62
CA SER A 82 4.45 33.03 14.75
C SER A 82 5.48 34.07 14.29
N LEU A 83 6.27 33.76 13.26
CA LEU A 83 7.19 34.71 12.65
C LEU A 83 6.45 35.92 12.05
N GLY A 84 5.33 35.68 11.37
CA GLY A 84 4.46 36.74 10.83
C GLY A 84 3.97 37.68 11.93
N VAL A 85 3.45 37.14 13.04
CA VAL A 85 3.01 37.94 14.20
C VAL A 85 4.13 38.79 14.78
N LEU A 86 5.36 38.24 14.85
CA LEU A 86 6.53 38.99 15.34
C LEU A 86 6.96 40.11 14.39
N LEU A 87 6.75 39.96 13.08
CA LEU A 87 7.04 40.98 12.07
C LEU A 87 6.02 42.12 12.07
N ASP A 88 4.75 41.80 12.32
CA ASP A 88 3.67 42.79 12.43
C ASP A 88 3.70 43.59 13.74
N ALA A 89 4.55 43.19 14.70
CA ALA A 89 4.67 43.87 15.98
C ALA A 89 5.17 45.33 15.81
N PRO A 90 4.57 46.31 16.54
CA PRO A 90 4.99 47.72 16.46
C PRO A 90 6.47 47.98 16.79
N ARG A 91 7.11 47.07 17.52
CA ARG A 91 8.55 47.07 17.79
C ARG A 91 9.11 45.67 17.55
N LEU A 92 10.10 45.58 16.66
CA LEU A 92 10.70 44.30 16.28
C LEU A 92 11.61 43.74 17.38
N ASP A 93 11.30 42.53 17.84
CA ASP A 93 12.19 41.74 18.68
C ASP A 93 13.07 40.83 17.79
N ARG A 94 14.25 41.35 17.45
CA ARG A 94 15.22 40.65 16.59
C ARG A 94 15.68 39.32 17.16
N LYS A 95 15.70 39.16 18.49
CA LYS A 95 16.14 37.91 19.12
C LYS A 95 15.08 36.83 18.91
N LYS A 96 13.80 37.16 19.13
CA LYS A 96 12.68 36.24 18.87
C LYS A 96 12.57 35.89 17.39
N LEU A 97 12.66 36.88 16.49
CA LEU A 97 12.63 36.65 15.04
C LEU A 97 13.71 35.66 14.60
N LYS A 98 14.95 35.85 15.08
CA LYS A 98 16.06 34.94 14.77
C LYS A 98 15.80 33.53 15.33
N GLN A 99 15.30 33.42 16.55
CA GLN A 99 15.00 32.13 17.17
C GLN A 99 13.94 31.36 16.38
N THR A 100 12.84 32.01 15.98
CA THR A 100 11.75 31.40 15.21
C THR A 100 12.23 30.96 13.82
N ALA A 101 13.04 31.78 13.14
CA ALA A 101 13.66 31.39 11.88
C ALA A 101 14.62 30.18 12.03
N GLU A 102 15.40 30.13 13.11
CA GLU A 102 16.26 28.97 13.41
C GLU A 102 15.44 27.71 13.72
N ASN A 103 14.29 27.83 14.38
CA ASN A 103 13.40 26.70 14.67
C ASN A 103 12.87 26.07 13.37
N ILE A 104 12.35 26.89 12.45
CA ILE A 104 11.91 26.43 11.12
C ILE A 104 13.06 25.74 10.39
N TRP A 105 14.25 26.34 10.39
CA TRP A 105 15.41 25.75 9.74
C TRP A 105 15.79 24.38 10.33
N ARG A 106 15.72 24.23 11.66
CA ARG A 106 15.96 22.94 12.32
C ARG A 106 14.89 21.89 11.99
N MET A 107 13.62 22.29 11.89
CA MET A 107 12.54 21.38 11.47
C MET A 107 12.83 20.85 10.06
N CYS A 108 13.15 21.74 9.10
CA CYS A 108 13.50 21.32 7.75
C CYS A 108 14.76 20.44 7.71
N TYR A 109 15.79 20.75 8.49
CA TYR A 109 17.04 19.99 8.49
C TYR A 109 16.89 18.57 9.05
N ARG A 110 15.93 18.33 9.95
CA ARG A 110 15.69 16.98 10.51
C ARG A 110 15.04 16.02 9.52
N GLU A 111 14.51 16.55 8.42
CA GLU A 111 13.61 15.86 7.49
C GLU A 111 14.21 15.72 6.08
N LEU A 112 15.38 16.35 5.86
CA LEU A 112 16.21 16.25 4.66
C LEU A 112 17.37 15.28 4.90
#